data_AF-A0A2E5IAH2-F1
#
_entry.id   AF-A0A2E5IAH2-F1
#
_cell.length_a   1.000
_cell.length_b   1.000
_cell.length_c   1.000
_cell.angle_alpha   90.00
_cell.angle_beta   90.00
_cell.angle_gamma   90.00
#
_symmetry.space_group_name_H-M   'P 1'
#
loop_
_entity.id
_entity.type
_entity.pdbx_description
1 polymer ?
#
loop_
_entity_poly.entity_id
_entity_poly.type
_entity_poly.pdbx_seq_one_letter_code
_entity_poly.pdbx_strand_id
1 'polypeptide(L)'
;MTSKDTFWIAPLVVIGIGLLPMPYGYYYLLRLVVCVCAIYYVVQIPKSSVYPNDTVLVWVFGFFAILYNPIFPIALGVKALWVVINLITASVFFVNRDKL
;
A
#
# COMPACT_ATOMS: atom_id res chain seq x y z
N MET A 1 10.09 -13.18 -13.04
CA MET A 1 9.50 -12.02 -12.36
C MET A 1 9.12 -11.02 -13.43
N THR A 2 7.86 -11.02 -13.83
CA THR A 2 7.34 -10.03 -14.77
C THR A 2 7.29 -8.67 -14.05
N SER A 3 7.57 -7.57 -14.73
CA SER A 3 7.71 -6.24 -14.11
C SER A 3 6.51 -5.81 -13.24
N LYS A 4 5.33 -6.39 -13.48
CA LYS A 4 4.10 -6.18 -12.71
C LYS A 4 4.12 -6.81 -11.32
N ASP A 5 4.86 -7.90 -11.13
CA ASP A 5 4.90 -8.64 -9.87
C ASP A 5 5.55 -7.85 -8.74
N THR A 6 6.48 -6.97 -9.09
CA THR A 6 7.28 -6.20 -8.14
C THR A 6 6.43 -5.24 -7.30
N PHE A 7 5.34 -4.71 -7.86
CA PHE A 7 4.55 -3.65 -7.24
C PHE A 7 3.60 -4.14 -6.14
N TRP A 8 3.20 -5.41 -6.16
CA TRP A 8 2.39 -6.01 -5.09
C TRP A 8 3.26 -6.69 -4.03
N ILE A 9 4.43 -7.21 -4.42
CA ILE A 9 5.37 -7.85 -3.49
C ILE A 9 6.10 -6.80 -2.63
N ALA A 10 6.52 -5.67 -3.21
CA ALA A 10 7.25 -4.63 -2.50
C ALA A 10 6.55 -4.11 -1.22
N PRO A 11 5.27 -3.68 -1.24
CA PRO A 11 4.59 -3.24 -0.04
C PRO A 11 4.38 -4.38 0.96
N LEU A 12 4.18 -5.62 0.49
CA LEU A 12 4.01 -6.80 1.34
C LEU A 12 5.28 -7.12 2.13
N VAL A 13 6.44 -7.08 1.47
CA VAL A 13 7.75 -7.31 2.10
C VAL A 13 8.07 -6.21 3.10
N VAL A 14 7.84 -4.95 2.72
CA VAL A 14 8.12 -3.80 3.58
C VAL A 14 7.21 -3.79 4.81
N ILE A 15 5.93 -4.11 4.65
CA ILE A 15 4.99 -4.30 5.76
C ILE A 15 5.42 -5.47 6.66
N GLY A 16 5.83 -6.60 6.07
CA GLY A 16 6.32 -7.77 6.80
C GLY A 16 7.52 -7.45 7.68
N ILE A 17 8.48 -6.69 7.16
CA ILE A 17 9.65 -6.22 7.92
C ILE A 17 9.23 -5.18 8.97
N GLY A 18 8.25 -4.33 8.69
CA GLY A 18 7.72 -3.33 9.62
C GLY A 18 6.95 -3.89 10.83
N LEU A 19 6.57 -5.18 10.80
CA LEU A 19 6.03 -5.90 11.95
C LEU A 19 7.10 -6.24 12.99
N LEU A 20 8.37 -6.27 12.60
CA LEU A 20 9.49 -6.41 13.53
C LEU A 20 9.69 -5.07 14.29
N PRO A 21 10.22 -5.11 15.53
CA PRO A 21 10.52 -3.90 16.29
C PRO A 21 11.69 -3.14 15.67
N MET A 22 11.41 -2.38 14.61
CA MET A 22 12.38 -1.60 13.87
C MET A 22 12.47 -0.15 14.35
N PRO A 23 13.60 0.53 14.10
CA PRO A 23 13.81 1.93 14.47
C PRO A 23 12.81 2.85 13.74
N TYR A 24 12.54 4.01 14.34
CA TYR A 24 11.50 4.95 13.88
C TYR A 24 11.64 5.34 12.40
N GLY A 25 12.87 5.44 11.88
CA GLY A 25 13.14 5.75 10.48
C GLY A 25 12.60 4.72 9.48
N TYR A 26 12.45 3.45 9.89
CA TYR A 26 11.90 2.42 9.01
C TYR A 26 10.42 2.67 8.69
N TYR A 27 9.65 3.16 9.66
CA TYR A 27 8.24 3.47 9.44
C TYR A 27 8.03 4.62 8.44
N TYR A 28 9.01 5.52 8.31
CA TYR A 28 9.01 6.54 7.28
C TYR A 28 9.23 5.95 5.88
N LEU A 29 10.21 5.03 5.73
CA LEU A 29 10.43 4.30 4.49
C LEU A 29 9.23 3.44 4.11
N LEU A 30 8.62 2.76 5.10
CA LEU A 30 7.41 1.95 4.91
C LEU A 30 6.28 2.79 4.31
N ARG A 31 6.01 3.96 4.90
CA ARG A 31 5.03 4.91 4.39
C ARG A 31 5.32 5.35 2.96
N LEU A 32 6.58 5.68 2.66
CA LEU A 32 7.00 6.11 1.32
C LEU A 32 6.77 5.00 0.29
N VAL A 33 7.23 3.77 0.56
CA VAL A 33 7.08 2.64 -0.37
C VAL A 33 5.61 2.31 -0.58
N VAL A 34 4.82 2.19 0.49
CA VAL A 34 3.38 1.89 0.40
C VAL A 34 2.63 3.00 -0.36
N CYS A 35 2.97 4.27 -0.12
CA CYS A 35 2.38 5.41 -0.82
C CYS A 35 2.70 5.37 -2.33
N VAL A 36 3.96 5.17 -2.71
CA VAL A 36 4.36 5.07 -4.12
C VAL A 36 3.69 3.88 -4.81
N CYS A 37 3.65 2.71 -4.16
CA CYS A 37 2.96 1.54 -4.68
C CYS A 37 1.46 1.78 -4.83
N ALA A 38 0.81 2.45 -3.87
CA ALA A 38 -0.61 2.77 -3.94
C ALA A 38 -0.92 3.73 -5.11
N ILE A 39 -0.11 4.78 -5.30
CA ILE A 39 -0.23 5.70 -6.43
C ILE A 39 -0.06 4.97 -7.76
N TYR A 40 0.92 4.06 -7.85
CA TYR A 40 1.13 3.25 -9.05
C TYR A 40 -0.12 2.43 -9.40
N TYR A 41 -0.73 1.78 -8.41
CA TYR A 41 -1.99 1.05 -8.58
C TYR A 41 -3.14 1.94 -9.05
N VAL A 42 -3.30 3.13 -8.47
CA VAL A 42 -4.32 4.13 -8.87
C VAL A 42 -4.19 4.52 -10.34
N VAL A 43 -2.97 4.63 -10.87
CA VAL A 43 -2.72 5.00 -12.27
C VAL A 43 -2.82 3.81 -13.22
N GLN A 44 -2.43 2.62 -12.77
CA GLN A 44 -2.33 1.43 -13.60
C GLN A 44 -3.65 0.64 -13.73
N ILE A 45 -4.44 0.51 -12.65
CA ILE A 45 -5.76 -0.14 -12.66
C ILE A 45 -6.68 0.42 -13.79
N PRO A 46 -6.91 1.75 -13.89
CA PRO A 46 -7.81 2.30 -14.91
C PRO A 46 -7.24 2.24 -16.35
N LYS A 47 -5.95 1.93 -16.52
CA LYS A 47 -5.33 1.71 -17.85
C LYS A 47 -5.36 0.24 -18.27
N SER A 48 -5.33 -0.68 -17.31
CA SER A 48 -5.37 -2.12 -17.53
C SER A 48 -6.79 -2.68 -17.60
N SER A 49 -7.81 -1.83 -17.49
CA SER A 49 -9.20 -2.24 -17.34
C SER A 49 -9.77 -2.92 -18.59
N VAL A 50 -9.71 -4.25 -18.56
CA VAL A 50 -10.64 -5.19 -19.20
C VAL A 50 -12.02 -5.17 -18.50
N TYR A 51 -12.13 -4.60 -17.29
CA TYR A 51 -13.39 -4.45 -16.54
C TYR A 51 -13.70 -2.98 -16.15
N PRO A 52 -14.87 -2.43 -16.51
CA PRO A 52 -15.20 -0.99 -16.37
C PRO A 52 -15.58 -0.49 -14.96
N ASN A 53 -15.55 -1.33 -13.90
CA ASN A 53 -16.14 -0.97 -12.59
C ASN A 53 -15.14 -0.92 -11.41
N ASP A 54 -13.83 -0.92 -11.65
CA ASP A 54 -12.82 -0.93 -10.57
C ASP A 54 -12.53 0.44 -9.94
N THR A 55 -13.43 1.42 -10.12
CA THR A 55 -13.37 2.76 -9.48
C THR A 55 -13.27 2.68 -7.96
N VAL A 56 -13.88 1.66 -7.35
CA VAL A 56 -13.80 1.43 -5.89
C VAL A 56 -12.37 1.17 -5.45
N LEU A 57 -11.61 0.37 -6.20
CA LEU A 57 -10.21 0.07 -5.88
C LEU A 57 -9.33 1.31 -6.02
N VAL A 58 -9.54 2.10 -7.07
CA VAL A 58 -8.84 3.37 -7.28
C VAL A 58 -9.05 4.30 -6.08
N TRP A 59 -10.28 4.37 -5.56
CA TRP A 59 -10.59 5.15 -4.35
C TRP A 59 -9.94 4.58 -3.08
N VAL A 60 -9.95 3.25 -2.89
CA VAL A 60 -9.31 2.59 -1.74
C VAL A 60 -7.79 2.81 -1.75
N PHE A 61 -7.12 2.61 -2.88
CA PHE A 61 -5.68 2.88 -3.01
C PHE A 61 -5.37 4.37 -2.90
N GLY A 62 -6.23 5.26 -3.42
CA GLY A 62 -6.10 6.70 -3.21
C GLY A 62 -6.18 7.08 -1.73
N PHE A 63 -7.10 6.47 -0.97
CA PHE A 63 -7.18 6.64 0.47
C PHE A 63 -5.92 6.15 1.18
N PHE A 64 -5.38 4.98 0.79
CA PHE A 64 -4.10 4.51 1.33
C PHE A 64 -2.93 5.44 0.98
N ALA A 65 -2.86 5.98 -0.24
CA ALA A 65 -1.82 6.94 -0.61
C ALA A 65 -1.85 8.20 0.29
N ILE A 66 -3.04 8.66 0.66
CA ILE A 66 -3.22 9.79 1.60
C ILE A 66 -2.85 9.35 3.03
N LEU A 67 -3.33 8.19 3.48
CA LEU A 67 -3.10 7.67 4.83
C LEU A 67 -1.62 7.41 5.13
N TYR A 68 -0.89 6.88 4.15
CA TYR A 68 0.55 6.61 4.23
C TYR A 68 1.40 7.78 3.72
N ASN A 69 0.81 8.96 3.46
CA ASN A 69 1.56 10.09 2.93
C ASN A 69 2.59 10.60 3.96
N PRO A 70 3.90 10.64 3.64
CA PRO A 70 4.92 11.16 4.55
C PRO A 70 4.74 12.65 4.89
N ILE A 71 4.03 13.42 4.05
CA ILE A 71 3.80 14.86 4.25
C ILE A 71 2.88 15.13 5.44
N PHE A 72 1.88 14.27 5.67
CA PHE A 72 0.95 14.36 6.80
C PHE A 72 1.10 13.13 7.68
N PRO A 73 2.10 13.09 8.59
CA PRO A 73 2.29 11.95 9.46
C PRO A 73 1.12 11.84 10.45
N ILE A 74 0.14 10.99 10.12
CA ILE A 74 -0.96 10.67 11.03
C ILE A 74 -0.41 9.79 12.14
N ALA A 75 -0.16 10.39 13.30
CA ALA A 75 0.14 9.66 14.51
C ALA A 75 -1.16 9.10 15.08
N LEU A 76 -1.61 7.96 14.55
CA LEU A 76 -2.53 7.09 15.30
C LEU A 76 -1.77 6.72 16.56
N GLY A 77 -2.08 7.37 17.69
CA GLY A 77 -1.32 7.30 18.94
C GLY A 77 -1.14 5.89 19.52
N VAL A 78 -1.73 4.88 18.88
CA VAL A 78 -1.61 3.47 19.21
C VAL A 78 -0.90 2.73 18.08
N LYS A 79 0.27 2.14 18.36
CA LYS A 79 1.01 1.31 17.38
C LYS A 79 0.17 0.14 16.84
N ALA A 80 -0.72 -0.43 17.66
CA ALA A 80 -1.59 -1.52 17.26
C ALA A 80 -2.54 -1.14 16.10
N LEU A 81 -3.03 0.11 16.05
CA LEU A 81 -3.84 0.59 14.93
C LEU A 81 -3.04 0.59 13.62
N TRP A 82 -1.78 1.03 13.67
CA TRP A 82 -0.89 0.99 12.52
C TRP A 82 -0.61 -0.44 12.04
N VAL A 83 -0.47 -1.40 12.97
CA VAL A 83 -0.33 -2.82 12.62
C VAL A 83 -1.57 -3.35 11.89
N VAL A 84 -2.77 -3.02 12.39
CA VAL A 84 -4.04 -3.41 11.76
C VAL A 84 -4.17 -2.82 10.36
N ILE A 85 -3.89 -1.52 10.20
CA ILE A 85 -3.94 -0.85 8.89
C ILE A 85 -2.92 -1.47 7.94
N ASN A 86 -1.69 -1.71 8.39
CA ASN A 86 -0.66 -2.38 7.59
C ASN A 86 -1.13 -3.77 7.12
N LEU A 87 -1.77 -4.54 8.00
CA LEU A 87 -2.32 -5.86 7.66
C LEU A 87 -3.43 -5.78 6.60
N ILE A 88 -4.33 -4.79 6.73
CA ILE A 88 -5.40 -4.54 5.76
C ILE A 88 -4.81 -4.10 4.42
N THR A 89 -3.82 -3.20 4.44
CA THR A 89 -3.16 -2.75 3.21
C THR A 89 -2.47 -3.92 2.52
N ALA A 90 -1.73 -4.75 3.25
CA ALA A 90 -1.11 -5.97 2.75
C ALA A 90 -2.13 -6.92 2.09
N SER A 91 -3.27 -7.17 2.75
CA SER A 91 -4.30 -8.06 2.21
C SER A 91 -4.96 -7.47 0.96
N VAL A 92 -5.21 -6.15 0.92
CA VAL A 92 -5.73 -5.47 -0.28
C VAL A 92 -4.75 -5.58 -1.44
N PHE A 93 -3.46 -5.35 -1.23
CA PHE A 93 -2.44 -5.53 -2.28
C PHE A 93 -2.38 -6.99 -2.76
N PHE A 94 -2.47 -7.95 -1.84
CA PHE A 94 -2.41 -9.38 -2.16
C PHE A 94 -3.62 -9.87 -2.98
N VAL A 95 -4.85 -9.46 -2.62
CA VAL A 95 -6.07 -9.83 -3.34
C VAL A 95 -6.11 -9.18 -4.74
N ASN A 96 -5.54 -7.99 -4.89
CA ASN A 96 -5.52 -7.27 -6.18
C ASN A 96 -4.26 -7.57 -7.03
N ARG A 97 -3.52 -8.65 -6.73
CA ARG A 97 -2.33 -9.05 -7.48
C ARG A 97 -2.64 -9.38 -8.95
N ASP A 98 -3.80 -9.98 -9.23
CA ASP A 98 -4.18 -10.45 -10.56
C ASP A 98 -4.84 -9.36 -11.43
N LYS A 99 -5.05 -8.17 -10.86
CA LYS A 99 -5.70 -7.03 -11.55
C LYS A 99 -4.74 -6.08 -12.28
N LEU A 100 -3.43 -6.34 -12.23
CA LEU A 100 -2.36 -5.56 -12.88
C LEU A 100 -1.87 -6.21 -14.18
#